data_AF-V5FWL1-F1
#
_entry.id   AF-V5FWL1-F1
#
_cell.length_a   1.000
_cell.length_b   1.000
_cell.length_c   1.000
_cell.angle_alpha   90.00
_cell.angle_beta   90.00
_cell.angle_gamma   90.00
#
_symmetry.space_group_name_H-M   'P 1'
#
loop_
_entity.id
_entity.type
_entity.pdbx_description
1 polymer ?
#
loop_
_entity_poly.entity_id
_entity_poly.type
_entity_poly.pdbx_seq_one_letter_code
_entity_poly.pdbx_strand_id
1 'polypeptide(L)'
;MSGPGQDIKEALSTGNFKELSWYEPELETVTEPARTLLEKYSGIPADQVKEHVKKLTFDGAPSENLYGSDLRMDFMELGYELFLDKNRLKSRFIASDILDSDSALLRELSGKVDIIHAGSFFHLFDWNQQVQVAKRAVSILRHKPGSLIVGRQVGHVEAQEALRRSGGGLRYRHNPESWQKMWDQVGNETGSKWKVEAYAEPYFQAMRHDHDESTTRLRFAPQSHETYAWNRIRYKTTSARLPESRGVCPGLATATDGKKPVLVVSRVSSDGDPSWLEPLADKYHLCVYTADAPPDPTSKELQVPANRGHEAMAYLTFIIDNYASIPAAGAVFVHGSRWAWHNDAPDYDNAALLAALDVPAALAPWGYHNLRCDWSASTCPPSVSPQGSLENSFQAVVEPWSARTASDVALPRALAALFGGDAKYTMSREGLRLRLGRGDAVRSQCCAQFVAARNNIWQHSRDEYIALRQWLLDGSDEKNRNPSAAPRDDRIAGRILSYVWHILFLKHEETADSSSLDTASGIDLERLNRRACPRAGECYCRLYGRCNLERCTPGSCRGQYHLPSDYKLPDDWATTHS
;
A
#
# COMPACT_ATOMS: atom_id res chain seq x y z
N MET A 1 -29.76 7.17 16.41
CA MET A 1 -29.82 8.04 15.22
C MET A 1 -30.02 7.17 13.99
N SER A 2 -30.70 7.76 13.02
CA SER A 2 -31.15 7.29 11.72
C SER A 2 -30.53 6.00 11.16
N GLY A 3 -31.36 4.98 10.88
CA GLY A 3 -30.92 3.81 10.12
C GLY A 3 -30.57 4.16 8.67
N PRO A 4 -29.88 3.28 7.92
CA PRO A 4 -29.39 3.52 6.56
C PRO A 4 -30.46 3.92 5.51
N GLY A 5 -31.75 3.88 5.83
CA GLY A 5 -32.83 4.39 4.98
C GLY A 5 -33.24 5.85 5.27
N GLN A 6 -32.78 6.45 6.36
CA GLN A 6 -33.23 7.78 6.78
C GLN A 6 -32.39 8.89 6.14
N ASP A 7 -31.07 8.68 5.96
CA ASP A 7 -30.20 9.59 5.20
C ASP A 7 -30.62 9.67 3.72
N ILE A 8 -31.08 8.56 3.14
CA ILE A 8 -31.62 8.53 1.78
C ILE A 8 -32.96 9.29 1.71
N LYS A 9 -33.84 9.10 2.69
CA LYS A 9 -35.12 9.83 2.76
C LYS A 9 -34.92 11.32 2.96
N GLU A 10 -33.93 11.72 3.75
CA GLU A 10 -33.57 13.12 3.99
C GLU A 10 -32.89 13.75 2.77
N ALA A 11 -31.99 13.04 2.09
CA ALA A 11 -31.41 13.48 0.82
C ALA A 11 -32.48 13.60 -0.28
N LEU A 12 -33.44 12.68 -0.34
CA LEU A 12 -34.58 12.75 -1.27
C LEU A 12 -35.51 13.93 -0.97
N SER A 13 -35.74 14.27 0.30
CA SER A 13 -36.63 15.38 0.68
C SER A 13 -35.97 16.75 0.54
N THR A 14 -34.65 16.84 0.72
CA THR A 14 -33.89 18.09 0.66
C THR A 14 -33.22 18.33 -0.70
N GLY A 15 -33.09 17.30 -1.53
CA GLY A 15 -32.31 17.33 -2.77
C GLY A 15 -30.80 17.40 -2.55
N ASN A 16 -30.31 17.32 -1.31
CA ASN A 16 -28.90 17.48 -0.97
C ASN A 16 -28.16 16.13 -0.97
N PHE A 17 -27.78 15.65 -2.15
CA PHE A 17 -27.00 14.43 -2.29
C PHE A 17 -25.49 14.64 -2.11
N LYS A 18 -25.00 15.89 -2.10
CA LYS A 18 -23.56 16.21 -2.07
C LYS A 18 -22.86 15.85 -0.76
N GLU A 19 -23.60 15.65 0.32
CA GLU A 19 -23.04 15.30 1.63
C GLU A 19 -22.92 13.77 1.84
N LEU A 20 -23.38 12.96 0.89
CA LEU A 20 -23.28 11.51 0.97
C LEU A 20 -21.92 11.05 0.46
N SER A 21 -21.11 10.46 1.35
CA SER A 21 -19.74 10.01 1.06
C SER A 21 -19.60 8.94 -0.03
N TRP A 22 -20.72 8.40 -0.52
CA TRP A 22 -20.79 7.42 -1.59
C TRP A 22 -21.38 7.98 -2.90
N TYR A 23 -21.79 9.26 -2.92
CA TYR A 23 -22.38 9.91 -4.08
C TYR A 23 -21.38 10.86 -4.74
N GLU A 24 -21.02 10.57 -5.99
CA GLU A 24 -20.20 11.44 -6.83
C GLU A 24 -21.10 12.07 -7.91
N PRO A 25 -21.34 13.40 -7.88
CA PRO A 25 -22.20 14.08 -8.86
C PRO A 25 -21.62 14.02 -10.27
N GLU A 26 -20.29 14.03 -10.38
CA GLU A 26 -19.58 13.71 -11.61
C GLU A 26 -18.66 12.53 -11.33
N LEU A 27 -18.85 11.43 -12.05
CA LEU A 27 -17.94 10.29 -11.97
C LEU A 27 -16.56 10.74 -12.47
N GLU A 28 -15.62 10.96 -11.55
CA GLU A 28 -14.26 11.37 -11.88
C GLU A 28 -13.42 10.16 -12.24
N THR A 29 -13.46 9.13 -11.40
CA THR A 29 -12.72 7.88 -11.56
C THR A 29 -13.58 6.67 -11.19
N VAL A 30 -13.34 5.52 -11.85
CA VAL A 30 -13.91 4.24 -11.41
C VAL A 30 -12.90 3.60 -10.47
N THR A 31 -13.28 3.44 -9.21
CA THR A 31 -12.42 2.89 -8.15
C THR A 31 -12.39 1.36 -8.18
N GLU A 32 -11.35 0.77 -7.57
CA GLU A 32 -11.29 -0.67 -7.37
C GLU A 32 -12.33 -1.15 -6.33
N PRO A 33 -12.90 -2.35 -6.47
CA PRO A 33 -12.60 -3.37 -7.48
C PRO A 33 -13.41 -3.25 -8.79
N ALA A 34 -14.29 -2.25 -8.90
CA ALA A 34 -15.18 -2.11 -10.06
C ALA A 34 -14.40 -1.92 -11.36
N ARG A 35 -13.28 -1.20 -11.29
CA ARG A 35 -12.36 -1.02 -12.42
C ARG A 35 -11.81 -2.35 -12.95
N THR A 36 -11.23 -3.19 -12.09
CA THR A 36 -10.72 -4.51 -12.48
C THR A 36 -11.80 -5.38 -13.12
N LEU A 37 -13.03 -5.34 -12.60
CA LEU A 37 -14.14 -6.10 -13.17
C LEU A 37 -14.44 -5.68 -14.61
N LEU A 38 -14.54 -4.37 -14.86
CA LEU A 38 -14.83 -3.83 -16.18
C LEU A 38 -13.68 -4.10 -17.17
N GLU A 39 -12.44 -3.93 -16.73
CA GLU A 39 -11.28 -4.11 -17.62
C GLU A 39 -11.03 -5.58 -17.94
N LYS A 40 -10.87 -6.42 -16.92
CA LYS A 40 -10.37 -7.79 -17.08
C LYS A 40 -11.48 -8.79 -17.40
N TYR A 41 -12.67 -8.60 -16.84
CA TYR A 41 -13.77 -9.56 -16.94
C TYR A 41 -14.83 -9.13 -17.93
N SER A 42 -15.05 -7.82 -18.12
CA SER A 42 -15.91 -7.30 -19.19
C SER A 42 -15.14 -6.94 -20.46
N GLY A 43 -13.79 -6.95 -20.44
CA GLY A 43 -12.95 -6.70 -21.61
C GLY A 43 -12.96 -5.25 -22.09
N ILE A 44 -13.32 -4.30 -21.22
CA ILE A 44 -13.40 -2.88 -21.57
C ILE A 44 -11.99 -2.28 -21.51
N PRO A 45 -11.52 -1.61 -22.58
CA PRO A 45 -10.22 -0.93 -22.55
C PRO A 45 -10.12 0.08 -21.39
N ALA A 46 -8.98 0.14 -20.70
CA ALA A 46 -8.79 0.93 -19.48
C ALA A 46 -9.07 2.44 -19.66
N ASP A 47 -8.87 2.96 -20.87
CA ASP A 47 -9.16 4.35 -21.25
C ASP A 47 -10.65 4.60 -21.57
N GLN A 48 -11.44 3.54 -21.80
CA GLN A 48 -12.87 3.61 -22.10
C GLN A 48 -13.77 3.29 -20.90
N VAL A 49 -13.23 2.78 -19.79
CA VAL A 49 -14.01 2.37 -18.60
C VAL A 49 -14.97 3.48 -18.11
N LYS A 50 -14.47 4.71 -17.96
CA LYS A 50 -15.28 5.84 -17.49
C LYS A 50 -16.40 6.19 -18.46
N GLU A 51 -16.10 6.24 -19.75
CA GLU A 51 -17.09 6.53 -20.80
C GLU A 51 -18.13 5.41 -20.88
N HIS A 52 -17.71 4.16 -20.75
CA HIS A 52 -18.59 3.00 -20.70
C HIS A 52 -19.58 3.08 -19.52
N VAL A 53 -19.10 3.41 -18.32
CA VAL A 53 -19.99 3.59 -17.15
C VAL A 53 -20.98 4.73 -17.37
N LYS A 54 -20.51 5.90 -17.85
CA LYS A 54 -21.41 7.03 -18.17
C LYS A 54 -22.46 6.64 -19.21
N LYS A 55 -22.06 5.89 -20.23
CA LYS A 55 -22.96 5.37 -21.25
C LYS A 55 -23.98 4.40 -20.66
N LEU A 56 -23.58 3.47 -19.81
CA LEU A 56 -24.52 2.59 -19.09
C LEU A 56 -25.48 3.35 -18.18
N THR A 57 -25.03 4.43 -17.54
CA THR A 57 -25.90 5.30 -16.73
C THR A 57 -26.92 6.03 -17.60
N PHE A 58 -26.52 6.50 -18.79
CA PHE A 58 -27.39 7.23 -19.71
C PHE A 58 -28.35 6.32 -20.48
N ASP A 59 -27.83 5.25 -21.09
CA ASP A 59 -28.60 4.27 -21.89
C ASP A 59 -29.46 3.35 -21.01
N GLY A 60 -29.09 3.20 -19.74
CA GLY A 60 -29.63 2.19 -18.84
C GLY A 60 -28.93 0.84 -19.03
N ALA A 61 -28.44 0.24 -17.94
CA ALA A 61 -27.89 -1.11 -17.99
C ALA A 61 -28.99 -2.13 -18.37
N PRO A 62 -28.68 -3.17 -19.18
CA PRO A 62 -29.64 -4.18 -19.62
C PRO A 62 -30.10 -5.05 -18.44
N SER A 63 -31.07 -4.53 -17.70
CA SER A 63 -31.58 -5.10 -16.44
C SER A 63 -32.24 -6.48 -16.62
N GLU A 64 -32.63 -6.86 -17.83
CA GLU A 64 -33.11 -8.21 -18.16
C GLU A 64 -32.10 -9.33 -17.86
N ASN A 65 -30.81 -8.98 -17.76
CA ASN A 65 -29.74 -9.91 -17.40
C ASN A 65 -29.46 -9.94 -15.88
N LEU A 66 -30.21 -9.16 -15.09
CA LEU A 66 -30.04 -9.08 -13.64
C LEU A 66 -31.10 -9.91 -12.93
N TYR A 67 -30.62 -10.72 -11.98
CA TYR A 67 -31.45 -11.49 -11.07
C TYR A 67 -31.18 -11.01 -9.65
N GLY A 68 -32.26 -10.81 -8.88
CA GLY A 68 -32.19 -10.61 -7.45
C GLY A 68 -32.82 -11.78 -6.73
N SER A 69 -32.25 -12.22 -5.61
CA SER A 69 -32.88 -13.24 -4.77
C SER A 69 -32.66 -12.91 -3.32
N ASP A 70 -33.75 -13.02 -2.55
CA ASP A 70 -33.78 -12.82 -1.11
C ASP A 70 -34.84 -13.77 -0.53
N LEU A 71 -34.76 -14.05 0.76
CA LEU A 71 -35.81 -14.81 1.45
C LEU A 71 -37.13 -14.02 1.46
N ARG A 72 -37.07 -12.68 1.48
CA ARG A 72 -38.27 -11.85 1.54
C ARG A 72 -38.44 -10.92 0.33
N MET A 73 -39.52 -11.16 -0.41
CA MET A 73 -39.88 -10.35 -1.58
C MET A 73 -40.48 -8.99 -1.23
N ASP A 74 -40.97 -8.81 -0.01
CA ASP A 74 -41.53 -7.53 0.44
C ASP A 74 -40.49 -6.39 0.39
N PHE A 75 -39.21 -6.69 0.58
CA PHE A 75 -38.13 -5.72 0.37
C PHE A 75 -38.00 -5.26 -1.09
N MET A 76 -38.33 -6.12 -2.06
CA MET A 76 -38.28 -5.78 -3.49
C MET A 76 -39.49 -4.93 -3.89
N GLU A 77 -40.67 -5.22 -3.31
CA GLU A 77 -41.87 -4.39 -3.49
C GLU A 77 -41.62 -2.96 -2.98
N LEU A 78 -41.02 -2.81 -1.80
CA LEU A 78 -40.59 -1.51 -1.28
C LEU A 78 -39.57 -0.81 -2.19
N GLY A 79 -38.66 -1.57 -2.82
CA GLY A 79 -37.72 -1.04 -3.80
C GLY A 79 -38.44 -0.37 -4.98
N TYR A 80 -39.46 -1.03 -5.54
CA TYR A 80 -40.25 -0.46 -6.63
C TYR A 80 -41.02 0.80 -6.23
N GLU A 81 -41.52 0.86 -5.00
CA GLU A 81 -42.17 2.06 -4.46
C GLU A 81 -41.18 3.21 -4.27
N LEU A 82 -39.95 2.90 -3.84
CA LEU A 82 -38.91 3.90 -3.60
C LEU A 82 -38.33 4.47 -4.90
N PHE A 83 -38.01 3.61 -5.88
CA PHE A 83 -37.33 4.01 -7.11
C PHE A 83 -38.28 4.30 -8.28
N LEU A 84 -39.58 4.00 -8.10
CA LEU A 84 -40.65 4.24 -9.05
C LEU A 84 -40.34 3.66 -10.44
N ASP A 85 -39.68 2.50 -10.48
CA ASP A 85 -39.06 1.92 -11.68
C ASP A 85 -39.67 0.58 -12.10
N LYS A 86 -40.79 0.17 -11.48
CA LYS A 86 -41.46 -1.12 -11.72
C LYS A 86 -41.73 -1.43 -13.20
N ASN A 87 -42.02 -0.41 -14.00
CA ASN A 87 -42.33 -0.56 -15.43
C ASN A 87 -41.11 -0.43 -16.35
N ARG A 88 -39.94 -0.02 -15.82
CA ARG A 88 -38.69 0.16 -16.58
C ARG A 88 -37.63 -0.89 -16.25
N LEU A 89 -37.59 -1.37 -14.99
CA LEU A 89 -36.64 -2.36 -14.52
C LEU A 89 -37.09 -3.75 -14.96
N LYS A 90 -36.30 -4.41 -15.81
CA LYS A 90 -36.58 -5.74 -16.37
C LYS A 90 -35.93 -6.88 -15.58
N SER A 91 -35.31 -6.57 -14.43
CA SER A 91 -34.70 -7.56 -13.54
C SER A 91 -35.73 -8.56 -13.01
N ARG A 92 -35.30 -9.81 -12.80
CA ARG A 92 -36.15 -10.85 -12.20
C ARG A 92 -35.78 -11.06 -10.73
N PHE A 93 -36.78 -10.95 -9.85
CA PHE A 93 -36.61 -11.21 -8.42
C PHE A 93 -37.19 -12.57 -8.03
N ILE A 94 -36.46 -13.35 -7.23
CA ILE A 94 -36.82 -14.71 -6.82
C ILE A 94 -36.79 -14.81 -5.29
N ALA A 95 -37.97 -15.00 -4.68
CA ALA A 95 -38.07 -15.38 -3.27
C ALA A 95 -37.47 -16.77 -3.08
N SER A 96 -36.40 -16.92 -2.31
CA SER A 96 -35.75 -18.22 -2.18
C SER A 96 -34.94 -18.35 -0.89
N ASP A 97 -35.05 -19.50 -0.23
CA ASP A 97 -34.10 -19.92 0.79
C ASP A 97 -32.93 -20.63 0.10
N ILE A 98 -31.71 -20.10 0.25
CA ILE A 98 -30.51 -20.70 -0.37
C ILE A 98 -30.11 -22.02 0.30
N LEU A 99 -30.53 -22.26 1.54
CA LEU A 99 -30.22 -23.48 2.28
C LEU A 99 -31.10 -24.66 1.84
N ASP A 100 -32.26 -24.38 1.23
CA ASP A 100 -33.08 -25.41 0.61
C ASP A 100 -32.43 -25.94 -0.67
N SER A 101 -32.19 -27.25 -0.69
CA SER A 101 -31.58 -27.95 -1.81
C SER A 101 -32.43 -27.98 -3.09
N ASP A 102 -33.74 -27.75 -2.97
CA ASP A 102 -34.68 -27.65 -4.08
C ASP A 102 -35.32 -26.25 -4.12
N SER A 103 -34.52 -25.22 -3.85
CA SER A 103 -35.02 -23.85 -3.87
C SER A 103 -35.31 -23.36 -5.29
N ALA A 104 -36.23 -22.40 -5.42
CA ALA A 104 -36.60 -21.82 -6.72
C ALA A 104 -35.38 -21.22 -7.43
N LEU A 105 -34.49 -20.58 -6.68
CA LEU A 105 -33.24 -20.03 -7.20
C LEU A 105 -32.38 -21.10 -7.88
N LEU A 106 -32.20 -22.27 -7.25
CA LEU A 106 -31.40 -23.36 -7.82
C LEU A 106 -32.05 -23.95 -9.07
N ARG A 107 -33.37 -24.22 -9.04
CA ARG A 107 -34.08 -24.73 -10.22
C ARG A 107 -33.98 -23.79 -11.42
N GLU A 108 -34.07 -22.49 -11.17
CA GLU A 108 -34.09 -21.50 -12.24
C GLU A 108 -32.71 -21.15 -12.77
N LEU A 109 -31.70 -21.01 -11.91
CA LEU A 109 -30.42 -20.38 -12.26
C LEU A 109 -29.20 -21.31 -12.27
N SER A 110 -29.33 -22.60 -11.89
CA SER A 110 -28.20 -23.54 -11.93
C SER A 110 -27.50 -23.55 -13.30
N GLY A 111 -26.18 -23.32 -13.29
CA GLY A 111 -25.34 -23.30 -14.49
C GLY A 111 -25.58 -22.13 -15.45
N LYS A 112 -26.24 -21.04 -15.02
CA LYS A 112 -26.64 -19.94 -15.94
C LYS A 112 -25.97 -18.60 -15.67
N VAL A 113 -25.47 -18.37 -14.46
CA VAL A 113 -24.97 -17.06 -14.02
C VAL A 113 -23.46 -16.95 -14.21
N ASP A 114 -22.99 -15.79 -14.69
CA ASP A 114 -21.55 -15.51 -14.85
C ASP A 114 -20.93 -14.91 -13.59
N ILE A 115 -21.64 -13.99 -12.93
CA ILE A 115 -21.16 -13.26 -11.75
C ILE A 115 -22.25 -13.27 -10.68
N ILE A 116 -21.92 -13.73 -9.48
CA ILE A 116 -22.76 -13.58 -8.29
C ILE A 116 -22.22 -12.44 -7.44
N HIS A 117 -23.06 -11.46 -7.13
CA HIS A 117 -22.75 -10.44 -6.14
C HIS A 117 -23.38 -10.81 -4.79
N ALA A 118 -22.55 -11.06 -3.77
CA ALA A 118 -22.96 -11.41 -2.41
C ALA A 118 -22.59 -10.29 -1.43
N GLY A 119 -23.47 -9.29 -1.30
CA GLY A 119 -23.30 -8.18 -0.37
C GLY A 119 -23.89 -8.49 1.01
N SER A 120 -23.08 -8.45 2.06
CA SER A 120 -23.48 -8.65 3.46
C SER A 120 -24.22 -9.98 3.70
N PHE A 121 -23.75 -11.07 3.05
CA PHE A 121 -24.49 -12.33 3.00
C PHE A 121 -23.84 -13.49 3.79
N PHE A 122 -22.63 -13.94 3.46
CA PHE A 122 -22.11 -15.18 4.08
C PHE A 122 -21.95 -15.09 5.60
N HIS A 123 -21.59 -13.90 6.11
CA HIS A 123 -21.45 -13.66 7.57
C HIS A 123 -22.75 -13.85 8.39
N LEU A 124 -23.89 -14.10 7.75
CA LEU A 124 -25.15 -14.46 8.41
C LEU A 124 -25.17 -15.90 8.91
N PHE A 125 -24.28 -16.75 8.38
CA PHE A 125 -24.28 -18.20 8.57
C PHE A 125 -23.09 -18.67 9.41
N ASP A 126 -23.22 -19.82 10.07
CA ASP A 126 -22.06 -20.51 10.68
C ASP A 126 -21.13 -21.11 9.60
N TRP A 127 -19.98 -21.66 9.99
CA TRP A 127 -19.00 -22.20 9.03
C TRP A 127 -19.61 -23.24 8.08
N ASN A 128 -20.33 -24.22 8.63
CA ASN A 128 -20.89 -25.33 7.84
C ASN A 128 -21.93 -24.83 6.86
N GLN A 129 -22.80 -23.93 7.31
CA GLN A 129 -23.78 -23.27 6.46
C GLN A 129 -23.12 -22.40 5.39
N GLN A 130 -22.03 -21.67 5.71
CA GLN A 130 -21.28 -20.90 4.70
C GLN A 130 -20.70 -21.79 3.61
N VAL A 131 -20.11 -22.95 3.98
CA VAL A 131 -19.64 -23.94 3.00
C VAL A 131 -20.81 -24.44 2.13
N GLN A 132 -21.96 -24.78 2.72
CA GLN A 132 -23.13 -25.22 1.93
C GLN A 132 -23.63 -24.13 0.97
N VAL A 133 -23.79 -22.91 1.46
CA VAL A 133 -24.20 -21.75 0.65
C VAL A 133 -23.19 -21.49 -0.48
N ALA A 134 -21.90 -21.59 -0.20
CA ALA A 134 -20.86 -21.45 -1.21
C ALA A 134 -20.97 -22.54 -2.29
N LYS A 135 -21.19 -23.81 -1.91
CA LYS A 135 -21.43 -24.91 -2.85
C LYS A 135 -22.67 -24.66 -3.73
N ARG A 136 -23.74 -24.09 -3.17
CA ARG A 136 -24.93 -23.67 -3.94
C ARG A 136 -24.60 -22.54 -4.90
N ALA A 137 -23.83 -21.54 -4.48
CA ALA A 137 -23.35 -20.49 -5.36
C ALA A 137 -22.51 -21.07 -6.52
N VAL A 138 -21.65 -22.05 -6.26
CA VAL A 138 -20.90 -22.78 -7.31
C VAL A 138 -21.86 -23.43 -8.31
N SER A 139 -22.94 -24.07 -7.87
CA SER A 139 -23.92 -24.68 -8.80
C SER A 139 -24.72 -23.67 -9.63
N ILE A 140 -24.93 -22.45 -9.13
CA ILE A 140 -25.62 -21.37 -9.85
C ILE A 140 -24.74 -20.82 -10.99
N LEU A 141 -23.43 -20.79 -10.76
CA LEU A 141 -22.48 -20.30 -11.74
C LEU A 141 -22.35 -21.22 -12.95
N ARG A 142 -22.08 -20.62 -14.12
CA ARG A 142 -21.62 -21.36 -15.30
C ARG A 142 -20.30 -22.06 -14.98
N HIS A 143 -20.19 -23.33 -15.37
CA HIS A 143 -18.97 -24.13 -15.22
C HIS A 143 -17.94 -23.74 -16.30
N LYS A 144 -17.39 -22.53 -16.21
CA LYS A 144 -16.35 -22.03 -17.10
C LYS A 144 -15.32 -21.19 -16.35
N PRO A 145 -14.07 -21.11 -16.85
CA PRO A 145 -13.12 -20.11 -16.37
C PRO A 145 -13.69 -18.70 -16.49
N GLY A 146 -13.44 -17.86 -15.48
CA GLY A 146 -13.91 -16.47 -15.44
C GLY A 146 -15.28 -16.26 -14.79
N SER A 147 -15.98 -17.32 -14.34
CA SER A 147 -17.13 -17.17 -13.45
C SER A 147 -16.69 -16.61 -12.09
N LEU A 148 -17.46 -15.68 -11.53
CA LEU A 148 -17.05 -14.89 -10.37
C LEU A 148 -18.07 -14.88 -9.23
N ILE A 149 -17.56 -14.83 -8.01
CA ILE A 149 -18.32 -14.44 -6.81
C ILE A 149 -17.61 -13.24 -6.22
N VAL A 150 -18.33 -12.12 -6.17
CA VAL A 150 -17.80 -10.85 -5.67
C VAL A 150 -18.70 -10.28 -4.58
N GLY A 151 -18.13 -9.52 -3.66
CA GLY A 151 -18.93 -8.93 -2.61
C GLY A 151 -18.11 -8.39 -1.46
N ARG A 152 -18.85 -8.07 -0.40
CA ARG A 152 -18.31 -7.57 0.86
C ARG A 152 -19.18 -8.05 2.01
N GLN A 153 -18.60 -8.21 3.18
CA GLN A 153 -19.33 -8.63 4.36
C GLN A 153 -18.67 -8.19 5.65
N VAL A 154 -19.36 -8.40 6.78
CA VAL A 154 -18.75 -8.21 8.09
C VAL A 154 -17.72 -9.32 8.31
N GLY A 155 -16.49 -8.92 8.59
CA GLY A 155 -15.39 -9.79 8.95
C GLY A 155 -14.91 -9.54 10.38
N HIS A 156 -13.78 -10.14 10.71
CA HIS A 156 -13.09 -9.93 11.97
C HIS A 156 -11.57 -9.92 11.74
N VAL A 157 -10.80 -9.23 12.59
CA VAL A 157 -9.32 -9.25 12.54
C VAL A 157 -8.79 -10.67 12.77
N GLU A 158 -9.33 -11.35 13.79
CA GLU A 158 -9.08 -12.76 14.09
C GLU A 158 -10.33 -13.60 13.78
N ALA A 159 -10.29 -14.41 12.73
CA ALA A 159 -11.49 -15.15 12.33
C ALA A 159 -12.08 -15.99 13.47
N GLN A 160 -13.40 -15.86 13.70
CA GLN A 160 -14.05 -16.52 14.84
C GLN A 160 -15.55 -16.75 14.62
N GLU A 161 -16.09 -17.71 15.38
CA GLU A 161 -17.53 -17.85 15.58
C GLU A 161 -18.05 -16.75 16.52
N ALA A 162 -19.26 -16.28 16.26
CA ALA A 162 -19.95 -15.32 17.08
C ALA A 162 -21.45 -15.64 17.11
N LEU A 163 -22.16 -15.20 18.15
CA LEU A 163 -23.61 -15.28 18.18
C LEU A 163 -24.24 -14.36 17.13
N ARG A 164 -25.37 -14.79 16.57
CA ARG A 164 -26.22 -13.94 15.71
C ARG A 164 -26.88 -12.84 16.53
N ARG A 165 -26.95 -11.63 15.95
CA ARG A 165 -27.58 -10.46 16.61
C ARG A 165 -29.07 -10.66 16.91
N SER A 166 -29.79 -11.39 16.05
CA SER A 166 -31.20 -11.69 16.22
C SER A 166 -31.49 -12.71 17.34
N GLY A 167 -30.47 -13.30 17.95
CA GLY A 167 -30.59 -14.59 18.64
C GLY A 167 -30.77 -15.75 17.64
N GLY A 168 -30.69 -16.99 18.13
CA GLY A 168 -31.05 -18.18 17.35
C GLY A 168 -29.94 -18.85 16.54
N GLY A 169 -28.67 -18.74 16.94
CA GLY A 169 -27.59 -19.55 16.38
C GLY A 169 -26.24 -18.84 16.28
N LEU A 170 -25.28 -19.54 15.68
CA LEU A 170 -23.92 -19.05 15.43
C LEU A 170 -23.81 -18.43 14.03
N ARG A 171 -22.81 -17.58 13.89
CA ARG A 171 -22.29 -17.05 12.63
C ARG A 171 -20.77 -17.09 12.64
N TYR A 172 -20.15 -17.19 11.48
CA TYR A 172 -18.69 -17.14 11.36
C TYR A 172 -18.26 -15.82 10.71
N ARG A 173 -17.35 -15.09 11.36
CA ARG A 173 -16.75 -13.86 10.83
C ARG A 173 -15.34 -14.14 10.34
N HIS A 174 -15.11 -13.92 9.05
CA HIS A 174 -13.85 -14.23 8.41
C HIS A 174 -12.83 -13.08 8.45
N ASN A 175 -11.55 -13.43 8.54
CA ASN A 175 -10.42 -12.68 7.99
C ASN A 175 -10.03 -13.26 6.60
N PRO A 176 -9.13 -12.64 5.82
CA PRO A 176 -8.74 -13.16 4.50
C PRO A 176 -8.25 -14.61 4.51
N GLU A 177 -7.50 -15.02 5.52
CA GLU A 177 -6.90 -16.35 5.63
C GLU A 177 -7.98 -17.43 5.84
N SER A 178 -8.91 -17.19 6.75
CA SER A 178 -10.04 -18.10 6.97
C SER A 178 -11.01 -18.14 5.78
N TRP A 179 -11.11 -17.06 5.01
CA TRP A 179 -11.92 -17.02 3.79
C TRP A 179 -11.32 -17.90 2.69
N GLN A 180 -10.00 -17.82 2.48
CA GLN A 180 -9.26 -18.74 1.62
C GLN A 180 -9.50 -20.20 2.05
N LYS A 181 -9.34 -20.49 3.35
CA LYS A 181 -9.53 -21.85 3.89
C LYS A 181 -10.93 -22.42 3.61
N MET A 182 -11.98 -21.61 3.72
CA MET A 182 -13.34 -22.04 3.40
C MET A 182 -13.48 -22.38 1.91
N TRP A 183 -12.91 -21.55 1.04
CA TRP A 183 -12.96 -21.78 -0.41
C TRP A 183 -12.11 -22.95 -0.88
N ASP A 184 -11.00 -23.25 -0.19
CA ASP A 184 -10.23 -24.48 -0.43
C ASP A 184 -11.07 -25.73 -0.14
N GLN A 185 -11.81 -25.70 0.98
CA GLN A 185 -12.76 -26.77 1.32
C GLN A 185 -13.87 -26.89 0.27
N VAL A 186 -14.50 -25.76 -0.12
CA VAL A 186 -15.55 -25.75 -1.15
C VAL A 186 -15.02 -26.29 -2.48
N GLY A 187 -13.82 -25.88 -2.89
CA GLY A 187 -13.18 -26.37 -4.12
C GLY A 187 -13.00 -27.88 -4.10
N ASN A 188 -12.46 -28.42 -3.00
CA ASN A 188 -12.30 -29.86 -2.82
C ASN A 188 -13.66 -30.60 -2.86
N GLU A 189 -14.67 -30.12 -2.13
CA GLU A 189 -15.98 -30.77 -2.04
C GLU A 189 -16.83 -30.68 -3.31
N THR A 190 -16.55 -29.72 -4.20
CA THR A 190 -17.27 -29.54 -5.47
C THR A 190 -16.47 -30.00 -6.69
N GLY A 191 -15.21 -30.39 -6.52
CA GLY A 191 -14.30 -30.68 -7.62
C GLY A 191 -13.97 -29.44 -8.47
N SER A 192 -14.09 -28.24 -7.90
CA SER A 192 -13.81 -26.97 -8.57
C SER A 192 -12.52 -26.33 -8.06
N LYS A 193 -11.94 -25.41 -8.84
CA LYS A 193 -10.72 -24.68 -8.47
C LYS A 193 -11.02 -23.19 -8.41
N TRP A 194 -10.65 -22.56 -7.31
CA TRP A 194 -10.91 -21.15 -7.06
C TRP A 194 -9.60 -20.40 -6.81
N LYS A 195 -9.44 -19.27 -7.50
CA LYS A 195 -8.52 -18.23 -7.08
C LYS A 195 -9.27 -17.32 -6.12
N VAL A 196 -8.85 -17.27 -4.86
CA VAL A 196 -9.52 -16.47 -3.83
C VAL A 196 -8.74 -15.19 -3.61
N GLU A 197 -9.41 -14.06 -3.80
CA GLU A 197 -8.83 -12.74 -3.61
C GLU A 197 -9.70 -12.00 -2.59
N ALA A 198 -9.19 -11.83 -1.38
CA ALA A 198 -9.90 -11.20 -0.28
C ALA A 198 -9.00 -10.31 0.57
N TYR A 199 -9.58 -9.24 1.10
CA TYR A 199 -8.90 -8.27 1.95
C TYR A 199 -9.87 -7.68 2.97
N ALA A 200 -9.35 -7.37 4.15
CA ALA A 200 -10.11 -6.78 5.23
C ALA A 200 -9.76 -5.30 5.36
N GLU A 201 -10.78 -4.44 5.30
CA GLU A 201 -10.67 -3.02 5.68
C GLU A 201 -11.40 -2.79 7.01
N PRO A 202 -11.06 -1.79 7.83
CA PRO A 202 -11.81 -1.53 9.04
C PRO A 202 -13.24 -1.11 8.71
N TYR A 203 -14.18 -1.49 9.57
CA TYR A 203 -15.58 -1.17 9.36
C TYR A 203 -15.86 0.28 9.82
N PHE A 204 -15.52 1.28 8.99
CA PHE A 204 -15.85 2.69 9.25
C PHE A 204 -17.32 2.97 8.98
N GLN A 205 -18.17 2.64 9.95
CA GLN A 205 -19.37 3.41 10.22
C GLN A 205 -19.27 3.87 11.68
N ALA A 206 -18.86 5.12 11.85
CA ALA A 206 -19.16 5.87 13.06
C ALA A 206 -20.66 5.70 13.37
N MET A 207 -21.01 5.47 14.63
CA MET A 207 -22.40 5.39 15.15
C MET A 207 -23.10 4.02 15.22
N ARG A 208 -22.39 2.91 15.46
CA ARG A 208 -23.01 1.75 16.14
C ARG A 208 -22.21 1.36 17.38
N HIS A 209 -22.85 1.36 18.55
CA HIS A 209 -22.29 0.89 19.82
C HIS A 209 -21.87 -0.61 19.83
N ASP A 210 -22.10 -1.34 18.73
CA ASP A 210 -21.97 -2.80 18.66
C ASP A 210 -20.80 -3.29 17.77
N HIS A 211 -19.92 -2.40 17.32
CA HIS A 211 -18.73 -2.78 16.55
C HIS A 211 -17.49 -2.21 17.22
N ASP A 212 -16.64 -3.12 17.71
CA ASP A 212 -15.33 -2.83 18.29
C ASP A 212 -14.25 -2.79 17.20
N GLU A 213 -13.03 -2.42 17.59
CA GLU A 213 -11.87 -2.29 16.69
C GLU A 213 -11.49 -3.61 15.99
N SER A 214 -12.01 -4.73 16.50
CA SER A 214 -11.81 -6.07 15.95
C SER A 214 -12.73 -6.39 14.75
N THR A 215 -13.78 -5.58 14.52
CA THR A 215 -14.69 -5.76 13.39
C THR A 215 -14.13 -5.16 12.10
N THR A 216 -14.06 -5.99 11.05
CA THR A 216 -13.62 -5.57 9.72
C THR A 216 -14.76 -5.64 8.71
N ARG A 217 -14.58 -5.00 7.55
CA ARG A 217 -15.30 -5.26 6.33
C ARG A 217 -14.39 -6.13 5.45
N LEU A 218 -14.74 -7.40 5.33
CA LEU A 218 -14.08 -8.30 4.41
C LEU A 218 -14.64 -8.05 3.01
N ARG A 219 -13.77 -7.77 2.04
CA ARG A 219 -14.10 -7.71 0.62
C ARG A 219 -13.52 -8.93 -0.07
N PHE A 220 -14.27 -9.50 -0.99
CA PHE A 220 -13.82 -10.59 -1.85
C PHE A 220 -14.18 -10.23 -3.28
N ALA A 221 -13.19 -9.88 -4.06
CA ALA A 221 -13.32 -9.49 -5.45
C ALA A 221 -11.94 -9.59 -6.10
N PRO A 222 -11.87 -9.78 -7.43
CA PRO A 222 -10.61 -9.66 -8.15
C PRO A 222 -9.93 -8.34 -7.83
N GLN A 223 -8.68 -8.41 -7.39
CA GLN A 223 -7.73 -7.32 -7.25
C GLN A 223 -6.94 -7.20 -8.56
N SER A 224 -6.63 -5.96 -8.94
CA SER A 224 -5.63 -5.69 -9.96
C SER A 224 -4.25 -6.05 -9.40
N HIS A 225 -3.79 -7.26 -9.70
CA HIS A 225 -2.41 -7.68 -9.45
C HIS A 225 -1.47 -7.14 -10.53
N GLU A 226 -1.45 -5.81 -10.72
CA GLU A 226 -0.51 -5.18 -11.64
C GLU A 226 0.90 -5.47 -11.12
N THR A 227 1.64 -6.25 -11.91
CA THR A 227 2.94 -6.78 -11.55
C THR A 227 4.01 -6.01 -12.30
N TYR A 228 4.98 -5.49 -11.55
CA TYR A 228 6.02 -4.63 -12.06
C TYR A 228 7.40 -5.28 -12.01
N ALA A 229 8.23 -5.10 -13.03
CA ALA A 229 9.61 -5.59 -13.06
C ALA A 229 10.56 -4.70 -12.24
N TRP A 230 10.19 -4.40 -10.98
CA TRP A 230 10.97 -3.57 -10.05
C TRP A 230 11.82 -4.39 -9.07
N ASN A 231 11.96 -5.69 -9.31
CA ASN A 231 12.77 -6.60 -8.50
C ASN A 231 14.28 -6.49 -8.77
N ARG A 232 14.70 -5.77 -9.82
CA ARG A 232 16.12 -5.63 -10.19
C ARG A 232 16.43 -4.27 -10.76
N ILE A 233 17.44 -3.59 -10.23
CA ILE A 233 17.88 -2.28 -10.74
C ILE A 233 18.69 -2.52 -12.03
N ARG A 234 18.32 -1.81 -13.10
CA ARG A 234 18.91 -1.96 -14.45
C ARG A 234 19.44 -0.66 -15.03
N TYR A 235 19.43 0.43 -14.27
CA TYR A 235 19.96 1.71 -14.70
C TYR A 235 21.39 1.56 -15.25
N LYS A 236 21.66 2.22 -16.38
CA LYS A 236 22.98 2.26 -17.00
C LYS A 236 23.51 3.67 -16.98
N THR A 237 24.57 3.86 -16.20
CA THR A 237 25.26 5.15 -16.14
C THR A 237 25.93 5.47 -17.47
N THR A 238 25.97 6.75 -17.80
CA THR A 238 26.78 7.27 -18.92
C THR A 238 28.17 7.72 -18.47
N SER A 239 28.45 7.72 -17.16
CA SER A 239 29.74 8.11 -16.62
C SER A 239 30.82 7.08 -16.99
N ALA A 240 31.96 7.56 -17.47
CA ALA A 240 33.13 6.74 -17.74
C ALA A 240 33.89 6.33 -16.46
N ARG A 241 33.64 6.99 -15.32
CA ARG A 241 34.30 6.73 -14.04
C ARG A 241 33.30 6.70 -12.90
N LEU A 242 33.45 5.70 -12.04
CA LEU A 242 32.67 5.59 -10.80
C LEU A 242 33.43 6.26 -9.64
N PRO A 243 32.72 6.83 -8.65
CA PRO A 243 33.36 7.35 -7.45
C PRO A 243 34.16 6.28 -6.71
N GLU A 244 35.32 6.66 -6.17
CA GLU A 244 36.09 5.78 -5.29
C GLU A 244 35.31 5.46 -4.01
N SER A 245 35.58 4.29 -3.43
CA SER A 245 35.06 3.93 -2.11
C SER A 245 35.75 4.78 -1.04
N ARG A 246 34.95 5.56 -0.31
CA ARG A 246 35.38 6.48 0.77
C ARG A 246 34.38 6.59 1.92
N GLY A 247 33.33 5.76 1.90
CA GLY A 247 32.31 5.71 2.94
C GLY A 247 32.42 4.48 3.83
N VAL A 248 33.62 3.93 4.04
CA VAL A 248 33.79 2.83 5.00
C VAL A 248 33.39 3.33 6.40
N CYS A 249 32.59 2.53 7.12
CA CYS A 249 32.22 2.83 8.49
C CYS A 249 33.28 2.23 9.45
N PRO A 250 33.97 3.08 10.24
CA PRO A 250 35.04 2.62 11.12
C PRO A 250 34.58 1.54 12.09
N GLY A 251 35.41 0.51 12.28
CA GLY A 251 35.18 -0.57 13.23
C GLY A 251 34.03 -1.54 12.89
N LEU A 252 33.22 -1.29 11.84
CA LEU A 252 32.07 -2.14 11.54
C LEU A 252 32.48 -3.56 11.09
N ALA A 253 33.52 -3.66 10.26
CA ALA A 253 34.01 -4.95 9.75
C ALA A 253 34.67 -5.82 10.84
N THR A 254 35.21 -5.21 11.89
CA THR A 254 35.91 -5.88 12.99
C THR A 254 35.06 -6.02 14.25
N ALA A 255 33.90 -5.37 14.32
CA ALA A 255 32.95 -5.51 15.42
C ALA A 255 32.50 -6.98 15.51
N THR A 256 33.01 -7.68 16.52
CA THR A 256 33.06 -9.14 16.64
C THR A 256 31.73 -9.88 16.72
N ASP A 257 30.58 -9.21 16.62
CA ASP A 257 29.35 -9.83 17.06
C ASP A 257 28.16 -9.70 16.09
N GLY A 258 28.09 -8.71 15.21
CA GLY A 258 26.86 -8.46 14.43
C GLY A 258 25.57 -8.40 15.29
N LYS A 259 25.72 -8.25 16.62
CA LYS A 259 24.66 -8.28 17.64
C LYS A 259 23.91 -6.95 17.69
N LYS A 260 24.61 -5.85 17.43
CA LYS A 260 24.01 -4.53 17.35
C LYS A 260 23.62 -4.22 15.90
N PRO A 261 22.43 -3.65 15.66
CA PRO A 261 22.15 -3.04 14.38
C PRO A 261 23.07 -1.82 14.18
N VAL A 262 23.34 -1.50 12.91
CA VAL A 262 24.06 -0.29 12.54
C VAL A 262 23.09 0.88 12.43
N LEU A 263 23.45 2.05 12.96
CA LEU A 263 22.71 3.29 12.79
C LEU A 263 23.47 4.20 11.82
N VAL A 264 22.93 4.35 10.62
CA VAL A 264 23.46 5.16 9.54
C VAL A 264 22.78 6.51 9.58
N VAL A 265 23.54 7.55 9.90
CA VAL A 265 23.04 8.91 10.05
C VAL A 265 23.54 9.77 8.90
N SER A 266 22.62 10.34 8.13
CA SER A 266 22.94 11.35 7.12
C SER A 266 22.70 12.74 7.66
N ARG A 267 23.75 13.52 7.84
CA ARG A 267 23.66 14.85 8.43
C ARG A 267 24.34 15.91 7.57
N VAL A 268 24.05 17.17 7.87
CA VAL A 268 24.80 18.34 7.40
C VAL A 268 25.35 19.11 8.59
N SER A 269 26.25 20.06 8.34
CA SER A 269 26.88 20.84 9.40
C SER A 269 25.86 21.72 10.14
N SER A 270 24.82 22.19 9.45
CA SER A 270 23.73 22.98 10.04
C SER A 270 22.82 22.19 11.00
N ASP A 271 22.91 20.86 11.05
CA ASP A 271 22.17 20.05 12.04
C ASP A 271 22.70 20.21 13.48
N GLY A 272 23.85 20.86 13.67
CA GLY A 272 24.45 21.10 14.98
C GLY A 272 25.35 19.97 15.49
N ASP A 273 25.56 19.91 16.81
CA ASP A 273 26.45 18.93 17.43
C ASP A 273 25.83 17.51 17.43
N PRO A 274 26.52 16.45 16.94
CA PRO A 274 25.95 15.11 16.90
C PRO A 274 26.07 14.36 18.25
N SER A 275 26.57 14.99 19.31
CA SER A 275 26.76 14.38 20.64
C SER A 275 25.50 13.73 21.22
N TRP A 276 24.30 14.16 20.81
CA TRP A 276 23.03 13.50 21.18
C TRP A 276 22.94 12.03 20.75
N LEU A 277 23.76 11.59 19.79
CA LEU A 277 23.85 10.20 19.34
C LEU A 277 24.69 9.33 20.28
N GLU A 278 25.57 9.89 21.12
CA GLU A 278 26.49 9.13 21.96
C GLU A 278 25.77 8.13 22.90
N PRO A 279 24.66 8.48 23.57
CA PRO A 279 23.90 7.53 24.39
C PRO A 279 23.34 6.34 23.61
N LEU A 280 23.22 6.46 22.28
CA LEU A 280 22.72 5.39 21.42
C LEU A 280 23.80 4.37 21.04
N ALA A 281 25.08 4.64 21.31
CA ALA A 281 26.20 3.74 21.00
C ALA A 281 26.14 2.39 21.74
N ASP A 282 25.45 2.34 22.89
CA ASP A 282 25.21 1.10 23.62
C ASP A 282 24.24 0.17 22.87
N LYS A 283 23.34 0.74 22.07
CA LYS A 283 22.34 -0.01 21.30
C LYS A 283 22.74 -0.22 19.84
N TYR A 284 23.44 0.75 19.23
CA TYR A 284 23.77 0.74 17.81
C TYR A 284 25.28 0.86 17.55
N HIS A 285 25.72 0.36 16.40
CA HIS A 285 27.00 0.77 15.82
C HIS A 285 26.79 2.05 15.01
N LEU A 286 27.43 3.17 15.38
CA LEU A 286 27.17 4.47 14.77
C LEU A 286 28.03 4.69 13.50
N CYS A 287 27.37 5.07 12.39
CA CYS A 287 28.02 5.50 11.14
C CYS A 287 27.45 6.87 10.73
N VAL A 288 28.15 7.95 11.08
CA VAL A 288 27.65 9.32 10.90
C VAL A 288 28.34 9.98 9.70
N TYR A 289 27.59 10.23 8.63
CA TYR A 289 28.08 10.87 7.41
C TYR A 289 27.70 12.35 7.42
N THR A 290 28.69 13.23 7.29
CA THR A 290 28.48 14.67 7.11
C THR A 290 28.55 15.01 5.63
N ALA A 291 27.38 15.15 5.00
CA ALA A 291 27.24 15.23 3.54
C ALA A 291 27.88 16.48 2.92
N ASP A 292 27.93 17.58 3.69
CA ASP A 292 28.53 18.87 3.30
C ASP A 292 29.97 19.06 3.80
N ALA A 293 30.59 18.01 4.36
CA ALA A 293 31.99 18.06 4.75
C ALA A 293 32.90 18.27 3.53
N PRO A 294 33.98 19.06 3.64
CA PRO A 294 34.97 19.18 2.58
C PRO A 294 35.58 17.81 2.21
N PRO A 295 35.81 17.53 0.92
CA PRO A 295 36.44 16.28 0.51
C PRO A 295 37.85 16.15 1.12
N ASP A 296 38.11 15.00 1.74
CA ASP A 296 39.44 14.63 2.22
C ASP A 296 39.98 13.47 1.35
N PRO A 297 40.96 13.74 0.46
CA PRO A 297 41.48 12.72 -0.44
C PRO A 297 42.27 11.62 0.29
N THR A 298 42.65 11.84 1.55
CA THR A 298 43.40 10.87 2.36
C THR A 298 42.49 9.92 3.13
N SER A 299 41.33 10.38 3.59
CA SER A 299 40.35 9.55 4.28
C SER A 299 39.57 8.63 3.34
N LYS A 300 39.32 7.41 3.81
CA LYS A 300 38.47 6.39 3.18
C LYS A 300 37.19 6.14 3.98
N GLU A 301 36.94 6.94 4.99
CA GLU A 301 35.90 6.72 5.99
C GLU A 301 34.85 7.83 5.93
N LEU A 302 33.59 7.44 6.05
CA LEU A 302 32.42 8.31 6.25
C LEU A 302 32.27 9.50 5.28
N GLN A 303 32.85 9.44 4.07
CA GLN A 303 32.69 10.46 3.04
C GLN A 303 31.70 10.05 1.95
N VAL A 304 30.88 11.01 1.53
CA VAL A 304 29.99 10.89 0.37
C VAL A 304 30.65 11.47 -0.88
N PRO A 305 30.33 10.94 -2.08
CA PRO A 305 30.90 11.46 -3.33
C PRO A 305 30.32 12.82 -3.75
N ALA A 306 29.16 13.21 -3.22
CA ALA A 306 28.51 14.51 -3.42
C ALA A 306 27.43 14.75 -2.35
N ASN A 307 27.13 16.01 -2.04
CA ASN A 307 25.92 16.37 -1.30
C ASN A 307 24.73 16.39 -2.27
N ARG A 308 24.07 15.24 -2.48
CA ARG A 308 23.07 15.07 -3.55
C ARG A 308 21.92 14.16 -3.13
N GLY A 309 20.69 14.64 -3.29
CA GLY A 309 19.48 13.83 -3.05
C GLY A 309 19.21 13.59 -1.56
N HIS A 310 19.55 14.57 -0.72
CA HIS A 310 19.41 14.54 0.74
C HIS A 310 20.09 13.31 1.36
N GLU A 311 19.36 12.52 2.17
CA GLU A 311 19.93 11.42 2.94
C GLU A 311 20.39 10.25 2.05
N ALA A 312 19.84 10.16 0.84
CA ALA A 312 20.04 9.03 -0.05
C ALA A 312 21.50 8.80 -0.41
N MET A 313 22.32 9.85 -0.57
CA MET A 313 23.72 9.65 -0.94
C MET A 313 24.52 9.00 0.18
N ALA A 314 24.31 9.42 1.43
CA ALA A 314 24.95 8.79 2.58
C ALA A 314 24.50 7.33 2.72
N TYR A 315 23.20 7.06 2.60
CA TYR A 315 22.67 5.69 2.71
C TYR A 315 23.22 4.77 1.62
N LEU A 316 23.22 5.20 0.36
CA LEU A 316 23.77 4.42 -0.75
C LEU A 316 25.27 4.22 -0.60
N THR A 317 26.00 5.25 -0.18
CA THR A 317 27.44 5.15 0.08
C THR A 317 27.73 4.13 1.18
N PHE A 318 26.98 4.17 2.29
CA PHE A 318 27.09 3.17 3.34
C PHE A 318 26.84 1.75 2.80
N ILE A 319 25.72 1.52 2.12
CA ILE A 319 25.33 0.21 1.59
C ILE A 319 26.40 -0.33 0.64
N ILE A 320 26.94 0.50 -0.25
CA ILE A 320 27.94 0.10 -1.26
C ILE A 320 29.29 -0.21 -0.64
N ASP A 321 29.77 0.66 0.26
CA ASP A 321 31.14 0.59 0.77
C ASP A 321 31.28 -0.37 1.95
N ASN A 322 30.17 -0.70 2.61
CA ASN A 322 30.11 -1.64 3.73
C ASN A 322 29.30 -2.90 3.41
N TYR A 323 28.99 -3.16 2.14
CA TYR A 323 28.03 -4.18 1.69
C TYR A 323 28.22 -5.56 2.34
N ALA A 324 29.46 -6.03 2.43
CA ALA A 324 29.80 -7.34 3.01
C ALA A 324 29.76 -7.35 4.55
N SER A 325 29.87 -6.17 5.17
CA SER A 325 30.00 -5.98 6.62
C SER A 325 28.70 -5.55 7.30
N ILE A 326 27.58 -5.46 6.57
CA ILE A 326 26.27 -5.14 7.14
C ILE A 326 25.93 -6.20 8.22
N PRO A 327 25.56 -5.80 9.45
CA PRO A 327 25.34 -6.72 10.55
C PRO A 327 24.04 -7.52 10.37
N ALA A 328 24.01 -8.75 10.90
CA ALA A 328 22.81 -9.60 10.86
C ALA A 328 21.61 -8.98 11.59
N ALA A 329 21.87 -8.19 12.63
CA ALA A 329 20.86 -7.43 13.38
C ALA A 329 20.15 -6.34 12.55
N GLY A 330 20.64 -6.01 11.35
CA GLY A 330 20.02 -5.03 10.44
C GLY A 330 20.64 -3.63 10.50
N ALA A 331 20.10 -2.73 9.68
CA ALA A 331 20.56 -1.36 9.54
C ALA A 331 19.38 -0.38 9.69
N VAL A 332 19.57 0.66 10.49
CA VAL A 332 18.64 1.77 10.71
C VAL A 332 19.21 3.00 10.00
N PHE A 333 18.40 3.68 9.21
CA PHE A 333 18.78 4.83 8.40
C PHE A 333 17.96 6.06 8.84
N VAL A 334 18.63 7.14 9.22
CA VAL A 334 18.00 8.39 9.71
C VAL A 334 18.74 9.64 9.25
N HIS A 335 18.05 10.78 9.30
CA HIS A 335 18.68 12.09 9.14
C HIS A 335 19.39 12.57 10.42
N GLY A 336 20.20 13.61 10.29
CA GLY A 336 21.05 14.15 11.37
C GLY A 336 20.33 14.97 12.43
N SER A 337 19.21 15.60 12.10
CA SER A 337 18.51 16.50 13.02
C SER A 337 17.84 15.70 14.16
N ARG A 338 18.15 16.04 15.42
CA ARG A 338 17.46 15.46 16.59
C ARG A 338 15.97 15.83 16.59
N TRP A 339 15.66 17.08 16.26
CA TRP A 339 14.32 17.65 16.24
C TRP A 339 13.89 17.94 14.81
N ALA A 340 12.86 17.24 14.32
CA ALA A 340 12.33 17.45 12.97
C ALA A 340 10.85 17.12 12.90
N TRP A 341 10.07 17.90 12.13
CA TRP A 341 8.62 17.70 12.00
C TRP A 341 8.19 16.29 11.58
N HIS A 342 9.09 15.54 10.93
CA HIS A 342 8.85 14.19 10.44
C HIS A 342 9.46 13.09 11.32
N ASN A 343 9.89 13.44 12.54
CA ASN A 343 10.08 12.49 13.63
C ASN A 343 8.71 12.19 14.25
N ASP A 344 8.31 10.92 14.24
CA ASP A 344 6.97 10.48 14.64
C ASP A 344 6.82 10.34 16.16
N ALA A 345 7.12 11.45 16.85
CA ALA A 345 7.05 11.60 18.30
C ALA A 345 6.23 12.86 18.67
N PRO A 346 5.60 12.91 19.85
CA PRO A 346 4.79 14.06 20.27
C PRO A 346 5.60 15.37 20.36
N ASP A 347 6.87 15.28 20.74
CA ASP A 347 7.85 16.35 20.88
C ASP A 347 8.84 16.41 19.71
N TYR A 348 8.68 15.52 18.72
CA TYR A 348 9.55 15.39 17.55
C TYR A 348 10.99 14.93 17.85
N ASP A 349 11.24 14.23 18.97
CA ASP A 349 12.60 13.73 19.33
C ASP A 349 12.97 12.46 18.57
N ASN A 350 14.00 12.53 17.72
CA ASN A 350 14.56 11.33 17.13
C ASN A 350 15.35 10.48 18.13
N ALA A 351 15.96 11.10 19.15
CA ALA A 351 16.72 10.39 20.17
C ALA A 351 15.81 9.44 20.96
N ALA A 352 14.64 9.92 21.38
CA ALA A 352 13.65 9.10 22.08
C ALA A 352 13.10 7.97 21.20
N LEU A 353 12.83 8.24 19.91
CA LEU A 353 12.38 7.22 18.97
C LEU A 353 13.44 6.13 18.77
N LEU A 354 14.69 6.50 18.54
CA LEU A 354 15.80 5.55 18.33
C LEU A 354 16.11 4.74 19.59
N ALA A 355 16.03 5.36 20.77
CA ALA A 355 16.15 4.67 22.05
C ALA A 355 15.04 3.63 22.24
N ALA A 356 13.80 3.95 21.86
CA ALA A 356 12.64 3.06 21.97
C ALA A 356 12.52 2.01 20.85
N LEU A 357 13.16 2.22 19.69
CA LEU A 357 12.98 1.40 18.49
C LEU A 357 13.31 -0.09 18.72
N ASP A 358 12.34 -0.97 18.54
CA ASP A 358 12.52 -2.43 18.56
C ASP A 358 12.87 -2.92 17.15
N VAL A 359 14.17 -3.01 16.86
CA VAL A 359 14.68 -3.43 15.54
C VAL A 359 14.26 -4.86 15.18
N PRO A 360 14.41 -5.88 16.07
CA PRO A 360 13.90 -7.23 15.79
C PRO A 360 12.40 -7.26 15.44
N ALA A 361 11.54 -6.60 16.24
CA ALA A 361 10.10 -6.59 15.98
C ALA A 361 9.75 -5.85 14.69
N ALA A 362 10.43 -4.74 14.39
CA ALA A 362 10.26 -3.99 13.15
C ALA A 362 10.56 -4.85 11.91
N LEU A 363 11.62 -5.67 11.98
CA LEU A 363 12.08 -6.49 10.86
C LEU A 363 11.34 -7.83 10.72
N ALA A 364 10.71 -8.35 11.78
CA ALA A 364 10.16 -9.71 11.80
C ALA A 364 9.18 -10.05 10.65
N PRO A 365 8.23 -9.19 10.24
CA PRO A 365 7.25 -9.57 9.22
C PRO A 365 7.85 -9.64 7.80
N TRP A 366 8.60 -8.61 7.40
CA TRP A 366 8.96 -8.38 5.99
C TRP A 366 10.42 -7.98 5.78
N GLY A 367 11.22 -7.85 6.85
CA GLY A 367 12.61 -7.41 6.80
C GLY A 367 12.82 -5.93 6.44
N TYR A 368 11.76 -5.12 6.46
CA TYR A 368 11.80 -3.68 6.29
C TYR A 368 10.65 -3.01 7.03
N HIS A 369 10.91 -1.81 7.59
CA HIS A 369 9.86 -0.94 8.13
C HIS A 369 10.27 0.53 8.04
N ASN A 370 9.35 1.42 7.62
CA ASN A 370 9.55 2.87 7.76
C ASN A 370 9.39 3.26 9.25
N LEU A 371 10.18 4.20 9.76
CA LEU A 371 10.11 4.57 11.19
C LEU A 371 8.87 5.42 11.54
N ARG A 372 8.19 5.97 10.53
CA ARG A 372 6.96 6.74 10.69
C ARG A 372 5.73 5.84 10.57
N CYS A 373 4.84 5.94 11.55
CA CYS A 373 3.54 5.29 11.63
C CYS A 373 2.38 6.16 11.14
N ASP A 374 2.45 7.47 11.36
CA ASP A 374 1.39 8.41 10.99
C ASP A 374 1.33 8.69 9.49
N TRP A 375 0.11 8.67 8.94
CA TRP A 375 -0.17 8.77 7.50
C TRP A 375 -0.39 10.20 7.00
N SER A 376 -0.43 11.23 7.85
CA SER A 376 -0.83 12.60 7.47
C SER A 376 0.02 13.21 6.36
N ALA A 377 1.31 12.85 6.26
CA ALA A 377 2.21 13.30 5.18
C ALA A 377 2.53 12.21 4.15
N SER A 378 1.89 11.04 4.24
CA SER A 378 2.18 9.86 3.44
C SER A 378 1.40 9.80 2.12
N THR A 379 1.59 8.73 1.34
CA THR A 379 0.70 8.38 0.22
C THR A 379 -0.27 7.26 0.56
N CYS A 380 -0.27 6.73 1.80
CA CYS A 380 -1.13 5.64 2.23
C CYS A 380 -2.65 5.91 2.14
N PRO A 381 -3.16 7.13 2.43
CA PRO A 381 -4.57 7.41 2.30
C PRO A 381 -5.07 7.22 0.86
N PRO A 382 -6.25 6.58 0.65
CA PRO A 382 -6.83 6.41 -0.68
C PRO A 382 -7.11 7.72 -1.42
N SER A 383 -7.30 8.82 -0.68
CA SER A 383 -7.53 10.16 -1.22
C SER A 383 -6.31 10.77 -1.91
N VAL A 384 -5.11 10.20 -1.74
CA VAL A 384 -3.92 10.68 -2.46
C VAL A 384 -3.97 10.15 -3.89
N SER A 385 -3.92 11.04 -4.87
CA SER A 385 -4.06 10.69 -6.28
C SER A 385 -2.87 9.86 -6.80
N PRO A 386 -3.10 8.91 -7.73
CA PRO A 386 -2.03 8.13 -8.35
C PRO A 386 -0.96 9.01 -9.01
N GLN A 387 0.31 8.66 -8.85
CA GLN A 387 1.43 9.48 -9.33
C GLN A 387 1.43 9.70 -10.85
N GLY A 388 0.85 8.77 -11.61
CA GLY A 388 0.68 8.87 -13.07
C GLY A 388 -0.65 9.50 -13.52
N SER A 389 -1.48 10.04 -12.62
CA SER A 389 -2.82 10.53 -12.95
C SER A 389 -2.81 11.84 -13.76
N LEU A 390 -3.90 12.10 -14.49
CA LEU A 390 -4.11 13.36 -15.19
C LEU A 390 -4.28 14.53 -14.23
N GLU A 391 -4.88 14.29 -13.07
CA GLU A 391 -5.05 15.27 -11.99
C GLU A 391 -3.69 15.75 -11.49
N ASN A 392 -2.77 14.83 -11.12
CA ASN A 392 -1.42 15.19 -10.68
C ASN A 392 -0.64 15.91 -11.80
N SER A 393 -0.84 15.50 -13.05
CA SER A 393 -0.24 16.18 -14.20
C SER A 393 -0.73 17.63 -14.34
N PHE A 394 -2.03 17.87 -14.13
CA PHE A 394 -2.61 19.21 -14.15
C PHE A 394 -2.17 20.04 -12.94
N GLN A 395 -2.17 19.45 -11.75
CA GLN A 395 -1.70 20.11 -10.53
C GLN A 395 -0.23 20.53 -10.64
N ALA A 396 0.63 19.73 -11.28
CA ALA A 396 2.03 20.09 -11.51
C ALA A 396 2.21 21.32 -12.40
N VAL A 397 1.24 21.59 -13.30
CA VAL A 397 1.23 22.80 -14.13
C VAL A 397 0.81 24.03 -13.32
N VAL A 398 -0.15 23.86 -12.41
CA VAL A 398 -0.70 24.94 -11.58
C VAL A 398 0.21 25.27 -10.38
N GLU A 399 0.90 24.27 -9.83
CA GLU A 399 1.78 24.38 -8.65
C GLU A 399 3.23 23.93 -8.97
N PRO A 400 3.92 24.57 -9.92
CA PRO A 400 5.25 24.14 -10.36
C PRO A 400 6.33 24.24 -9.26
N TRP A 401 6.08 25.00 -8.20
CA TRP A 401 6.96 25.12 -7.03
C TRP A 401 6.81 23.95 -6.02
N SER A 402 5.78 23.11 -6.16
CA SER A 402 5.54 21.98 -5.27
C SER A 402 6.50 20.84 -5.58
N ALA A 403 7.53 20.67 -4.74
CA ALA A 403 8.45 19.54 -4.86
C ALA A 403 7.73 18.18 -4.73
N ARG A 404 6.62 18.13 -3.96
CA ARG A 404 5.78 16.93 -3.85
C ARG A 404 5.16 16.58 -5.19
N THR A 405 4.39 17.50 -5.78
CA THR A 405 3.70 17.28 -7.04
C THR A 405 4.69 17.00 -8.18
N ALA A 406 5.81 17.73 -8.22
CA ALA A 406 6.86 17.51 -9.20
C ALA A 406 7.52 16.12 -9.08
N SER A 407 7.73 15.63 -7.85
CA SER A 407 8.26 14.29 -7.62
C SER A 407 7.26 13.19 -7.98
N ASP A 408 5.97 13.39 -7.70
CA ASP A 408 4.92 12.43 -8.01
C ASP A 408 4.82 12.25 -9.54
N VAL A 409 4.79 13.35 -10.30
CA VAL A 409 4.77 13.29 -11.78
C VAL A 409 6.07 12.69 -12.37
N ALA A 410 7.21 12.88 -11.70
CA ALA A 410 8.48 12.32 -12.14
C ALA A 410 8.64 10.82 -11.82
N LEU A 411 7.95 10.31 -10.80
CA LEU A 411 8.12 8.93 -10.30
C LEU A 411 7.90 7.85 -11.37
N PRO A 412 6.81 7.84 -12.17
CA PRO A 412 6.60 6.79 -13.19
C PRO A 412 7.75 6.69 -14.21
N ARG A 413 8.34 7.82 -14.58
CA ARG A 413 9.49 7.88 -15.49
C ARG A 413 10.77 7.42 -14.80
N ALA A 414 10.98 7.78 -13.54
CA ALA A 414 12.12 7.34 -12.75
C ALA A 414 12.12 5.83 -12.54
N LEU A 415 10.97 5.22 -12.22
CA LEU A 415 10.83 3.76 -12.08
C LEU A 415 11.17 3.04 -13.39
N ALA A 416 10.67 3.53 -14.53
CA ALA A 416 11.03 3.01 -15.84
C ALA A 416 12.55 3.09 -16.13
N ALA A 417 13.19 4.21 -15.77
CA ALA A 417 14.63 4.36 -15.95
C ALA A 417 15.44 3.43 -15.04
N LEU A 418 15.08 3.39 -13.76
CA LEU A 418 15.78 2.61 -12.73
C LEU A 418 15.71 1.11 -13.01
N PHE A 419 14.52 0.60 -13.31
CA PHE A 419 14.26 -0.82 -13.43
C PHE A 419 14.24 -1.33 -14.88
N GLY A 420 14.02 -0.45 -15.85
CA GLY A 420 14.07 -0.75 -17.29
C GLY A 420 15.40 -0.42 -17.96
N GLY A 421 16.26 0.34 -17.29
CA GLY A 421 17.52 0.86 -17.83
C GLY A 421 17.36 2.06 -18.76
N ASP A 422 16.13 2.43 -19.14
CA ASP A 422 15.81 3.59 -19.98
C ASP A 422 14.39 4.06 -19.68
N ALA A 423 14.23 5.38 -19.46
CA ALA A 423 12.96 6.02 -19.15
C ALA A 423 11.87 5.83 -20.22
N LYS A 424 12.24 5.47 -21.47
CA LYS A 424 11.31 5.28 -22.58
C LYS A 424 10.53 3.96 -22.51
N TYR A 425 11.06 2.95 -21.82
CA TYR A 425 10.41 1.65 -21.76
C TYR A 425 9.24 1.66 -20.79
N THR A 426 8.13 1.07 -21.21
CA THR A 426 6.94 0.87 -20.36
C THR A 426 6.78 -0.58 -19.92
N MET A 427 7.42 -1.52 -20.63
CA MET A 427 7.38 -2.96 -20.40
C MET A 427 8.80 -3.55 -20.40
N SER A 428 9.03 -4.57 -19.58
CA SER A 428 10.25 -5.37 -19.58
C SER A 428 10.27 -6.34 -20.77
N ARG A 429 11.42 -6.99 -21.01
CA ARG A 429 11.55 -8.02 -22.06
C ARG A 429 10.64 -9.22 -21.81
N GLU A 430 10.36 -9.47 -20.54
CA GLU A 430 9.53 -10.55 -20.03
C GLU A 430 8.03 -10.18 -19.99
N GLY A 431 7.65 -9.02 -20.53
CA GLY A 431 6.24 -8.59 -20.61
C GLY A 431 5.65 -8.07 -19.31
N LEU A 432 6.47 -7.72 -18.32
CA LEU A 432 6.03 -7.08 -17.07
C LEU A 432 6.06 -5.56 -17.18
N ARG A 433 5.19 -4.85 -16.44
CA ARG A 433 5.18 -3.38 -16.45
C ARG A 433 6.44 -2.82 -15.80
N LEU A 434 6.94 -1.70 -16.33
CA LEU A 434 8.04 -0.92 -15.73
C LEU A 434 7.59 0.45 -15.25
N ARG A 435 6.54 0.99 -15.88
CA ARG A 435 6.01 2.32 -15.61
C ARG A 435 4.61 2.22 -15.02
N LEU A 436 4.38 2.97 -13.94
CA LEU A 436 3.06 3.14 -13.33
C LEU A 436 2.02 3.58 -14.36
N GLY A 437 0.87 2.90 -14.40
CA GLY A 437 -0.31 3.33 -15.13
C GLY A 437 -0.98 4.55 -14.49
N ARG A 438 -1.98 5.11 -15.18
CA ARG A 438 -2.70 6.32 -14.72
C ARG A 438 -3.56 6.10 -13.47
N GLY A 439 -3.98 4.87 -13.22
CA GLY A 439 -4.72 4.46 -12.02
C GLY A 439 -3.85 3.86 -10.93
N ASP A 440 -2.57 3.61 -11.22
CA ASP A 440 -1.67 2.87 -10.35
C ASP A 440 -0.95 3.83 -9.41
N ALA A 441 -1.00 3.55 -8.11
CA ALA A 441 -0.41 4.39 -7.08
C ALA A 441 0.60 3.59 -6.25
N VAL A 442 1.82 4.13 -6.06
CA VAL A 442 2.75 3.65 -5.04
C VAL A 442 2.38 4.28 -3.71
N ARG A 443 2.05 3.44 -2.73
CA ARG A 443 1.61 3.83 -1.39
C ARG A 443 2.73 3.54 -0.40
N SER A 444 3.11 4.55 0.37
CA SER A 444 4.11 4.41 1.42
C SER A 444 3.93 5.46 2.51
N GLN A 445 4.34 5.10 3.73
CA GLN A 445 4.59 6.08 4.79
C GLN A 445 5.61 7.13 4.31
N CYS A 446 5.52 8.35 4.85
CA CYS A 446 6.42 9.41 4.42
C CYS A 446 7.87 9.13 4.82
N CYS A 447 8.76 9.70 4.00
CA CYS A 447 10.09 10.15 4.39
C CYS A 447 11.14 9.03 4.39
N ALA A 448 12.42 9.41 4.42
CA ALA A 448 13.56 8.50 4.23
C ALA A 448 14.19 8.05 5.58
N GLN A 449 13.34 7.70 6.56
CA GLN A 449 13.79 7.09 7.81
C GLN A 449 13.22 5.68 7.92
N PHE A 450 14.07 4.66 7.96
CA PHE A 450 13.63 3.27 7.91
C PHE A 450 14.65 2.32 8.53
N VAL A 451 14.20 1.08 8.78
CA VAL A 451 15.04 -0.04 9.19
C VAL A 451 14.94 -1.16 8.16
N ALA A 452 16.05 -1.79 7.82
CA ALA A 452 16.14 -2.87 6.84
C ALA A 452 17.03 -4.01 7.34
N ALA A 453 16.59 -5.25 7.13
CA ALA A 453 17.36 -6.44 7.45
C ALA A 453 18.47 -6.64 6.42
N ARG A 454 19.59 -7.23 6.86
CA ARG A 454 20.73 -7.52 5.98
C ARG A 454 20.35 -8.33 4.74
N ASN A 455 19.59 -9.41 4.93
CA ASN A 455 19.18 -10.26 3.82
C ASN A 455 18.29 -9.51 2.83
N ASN A 456 17.50 -8.54 3.29
CA ASN A 456 16.64 -7.72 2.46
C ASN A 456 17.44 -6.72 1.63
N ILE A 457 18.50 -6.14 2.20
CA ILE A 457 19.48 -5.35 1.46
C ILE A 457 20.20 -6.23 0.42
N TRP A 458 20.57 -7.46 0.78
CA TRP A 458 21.24 -8.39 -0.13
C TRP A 458 20.36 -9.03 -1.19
N GLN A 459 19.05 -8.72 -1.24
CA GLN A 459 18.20 -9.08 -2.38
C GLN A 459 18.66 -8.36 -3.66
N HIS A 460 19.35 -7.22 -3.52
CA HIS A 460 19.98 -6.50 -4.62
C HIS A 460 21.49 -6.57 -4.50
N SER A 461 22.16 -6.79 -5.63
CA SER A 461 23.63 -6.81 -5.66
C SER A 461 24.25 -5.45 -5.34
N ARG A 462 25.51 -5.46 -4.89
CA ARG A 462 26.31 -4.24 -4.71
C ARG A 462 26.32 -3.36 -5.97
N ASP A 463 26.38 -3.97 -7.16
CA ASP A 463 26.41 -3.25 -8.43
C ASP A 463 25.05 -2.58 -8.75
N GLU A 464 23.93 -3.14 -8.29
CA GLU A 464 22.62 -2.49 -8.39
C GLU A 464 22.56 -1.21 -7.55
N TYR A 465 23.12 -1.23 -6.33
CA TYR A 465 23.23 -0.03 -5.50
C TYR A 465 24.17 1.01 -6.12
N ILE A 466 25.26 0.57 -6.75
CA ILE A 466 26.13 1.47 -7.53
C ILE A 466 25.34 2.11 -8.68
N ALA A 467 24.55 1.32 -9.43
CA ALA A 467 23.71 1.84 -10.49
C ALA A 467 22.69 2.87 -9.97
N LEU A 468 22.05 2.61 -8.84
CA LEU A 468 21.13 3.54 -8.18
C LEU A 468 21.82 4.84 -7.75
N ARG A 469 23.03 4.75 -7.18
CA ARG A 469 23.85 5.92 -6.84
C ARG A 469 24.24 6.72 -8.09
N GLN A 470 24.59 6.04 -9.18
CA GLN A 470 24.90 6.72 -10.43
C GLN A 470 23.68 7.39 -11.05
N TRP A 471 22.48 6.83 -10.91
CA TRP A 471 21.26 7.51 -11.35
C TRP A 471 21.09 8.90 -10.70
N LEU A 472 21.44 9.04 -9.41
CA LEU A 472 21.47 10.34 -8.73
C LEU A 472 22.57 11.27 -9.26
N LEU A 473 23.79 10.75 -9.37
CA LEU A 473 24.97 11.54 -9.76
C LEU A 473 24.89 11.99 -11.22
N ASP A 474 24.51 11.12 -12.14
CA ASP A 474 24.31 11.45 -13.56
C ASP A 474 23.24 12.55 -13.76
N GLY A 475 22.31 12.69 -12.80
CA GLY A 475 21.29 13.74 -12.80
C GLY A 475 21.84 15.15 -12.53
N SER A 476 23.03 15.26 -11.93
CA SER A 476 23.69 16.53 -11.61
C SER A 476 24.60 17.06 -12.73
N ASP A 477 24.85 16.29 -13.80
CA ASP A 477 25.70 16.72 -14.90
C ASP A 477 25.01 17.85 -15.73
N GLU A 478 25.61 19.03 -15.69
CA GLU A 478 25.14 20.20 -16.45
C GLU A 478 25.42 20.07 -17.94
N LYS A 479 26.52 19.40 -18.31
CA LYS A 479 27.07 19.35 -19.67
C LYS A 479 26.51 18.20 -20.48
N ASN A 480 26.30 17.04 -19.86
CA ASN A 480 25.75 15.85 -20.51
C ASN A 480 24.42 15.43 -19.87
N ARG A 481 23.33 16.03 -20.35
CA ARG A 481 21.99 15.75 -19.80
C ARG A 481 21.53 14.35 -20.20
N ASN A 482 21.61 13.40 -19.26
CA ASN A 482 21.02 12.08 -19.43
C ASN A 482 19.51 12.14 -19.11
N PRO A 483 18.61 11.96 -20.09
CA PRO A 483 17.17 12.07 -19.89
C PRO A 483 16.57 10.94 -19.03
N SER A 484 17.36 9.90 -18.73
CA SER A 484 16.99 8.79 -17.85
C SER A 484 17.60 8.91 -16.44
N ALA A 485 18.43 9.92 -16.18
CA ALA A 485 18.99 10.16 -14.85
C ALA A 485 17.99 10.88 -13.91
N ALA A 486 18.37 11.02 -12.65
CA ALA A 486 17.54 11.69 -11.64
C ALA A 486 17.26 13.16 -11.98
N PRO A 487 16.10 13.71 -11.56
CA PRO A 487 15.83 15.14 -11.66
C PRO A 487 16.92 15.96 -10.97
N ARG A 488 17.32 17.10 -11.55
CA ARG A 488 18.39 17.97 -11.01
C ARG A 488 18.13 18.47 -9.59
N ASP A 489 16.87 18.76 -9.29
CA ASP A 489 16.47 19.23 -7.96
C ASP A 489 16.61 18.10 -6.92
N ASP A 490 17.32 18.41 -5.84
CA ASP A 490 17.60 17.51 -4.73
C ASP A 490 16.37 17.07 -3.96
N ARG A 491 15.41 17.98 -3.78
CA ARG A 491 14.15 17.68 -3.08
C ARG A 491 13.33 16.70 -3.89
N ILE A 492 13.31 16.86 -5.22
CA ILE A 492 12.59 15.97 -6.12
C ILE A 492 13.26 14.59 -6.17
N ALA A 493 14.59 14.53 -6.39
CA ALA A 493 15.30 13.26 -6.49
C ALA A 493 15.31 12.47 -5.17
N GLY A 494 15.52 13.15 -4.03
CA GLY A 494 15.46 12.54 -2.70
C GLY A 494 14.06 11.99 -2.41
N ARG A 495 13.01 12.74 -2.77
CA ARG A 495 11.62 12.29 -2.61
C ARG A 495 11.29 11.09 -3.51
N ILE A 496 11.80 11.03 -4.74
CA ILE A 496 11.66 9.83 -5.57
C ILE A 496 12.27 8.62 -4.87
N LEU A 497 13.47 8.75 -4.29
CA LEU A 497 14.08 7.64 -3.57
C LEU A 497 13.34 7.25 -2.29
N SER A 498 12.64 8.18 -1.64
CA SER A 498 11.75 7.83 -0.52
C SER A 498 10.65 6.84 -0.93
N TYR A 499 10.18 6.88 -2.19
CA TYR A 499 9.27 5.86 -2.75
C TYR A 499 10.00 4.56 -3.12
N VAL A 500 11.30 4.60 -3.40
CA VAL A 500 12.05 3.43 -3.86
C VAL A 500 12.48 2.52 -2.71
N TRP A 501 12.74 3.04 -1.50
CA TRP A 501 13.27 2.23 -0.40
C TRP A 501 12.44 0.99 -0.06
N HIS A 502 11.13 1.14 0.09
CA HIS A 502 10.26 0.01 0.41
C HIS A 502 10.10 -0.97 -0.77
N ILE A 503 10.25 -0.50 -2.02
CA ILE A 503 10.28 -1.36 -3.22
C ILE A 503 11.50 -2.29 -3.16
N LEU A 504 12.67 -1.75 -2.77
CA LEU A 504 13.91 -2.51 -2.71
C LEU A 504 13.97 -3.46 -1.51
N PHE A 505 13.47 -3.03 -0.35
CA PHE A 505 13.75 -3.72 0.90
C PHE A 505 12.60 -4.55 1.46
N LEU A 506 11.34 -4.36 1.06
CA LEU A 506 10.30 -5.33 1.43
C LEU A 506 10.62 -6.67 0.76
N LYS A 507 10.55 -7.76 1.55
CA LYS A 507 10.88 -9.11 1.05
C LYS A 507 10.10 -9.43 -0.22
N HIS A 508 10.81 -9.72 -1.31
CA HIS A 508 10.25 -10.26 -2.54
C HIS A 508 9.99 -11.76 -2.29
N GLU A 509 8.79 -12.26 -2.56
CA GLU A 509 8.52 -13.69 -2.42
C GLU A 509 9.00 -14.46 -3.65
N GLU A 510 9.74 -15.54 -3.43
CA GLU A 510 9.95 -16.58 -4.42
C GLU A 510 8.64 -17.37 -4.54
N THR A 511 8.04 -17.41 -5.73
CA THR A 511 6.94 -18.34 -6.01
C THR A 511 7.47 -19.76 -5.81
N ALA A 512 6.81 -20.55 -4.96
CA ALA A 512 7.22 -21.90 -4.53
C ALA A 512 7.28 -22.97 -5.63
N ASP A 513 7.19 -22.61 -6.91
CA ASP A 513 7.29 -23.50 -8.08
C ASP A 513 8.54 -23.18 -8.92
N SER A 514 9.69 -22.97 -8.26
CA SER A 514 11.00 -22.83 -8.92
C SER A 514 11.57 -24.20 -9.34
N SER A 515 10.80 -24.94 -10.16
CA SER A 515 11.33 -26.03 -11.00
C SER A 515 11.49 -25.63 -12.47
N SER A 516 11.20 -24.37 -12.82
CA SER A 516 11.49 -23.80 -14.14
C SER A 516 12.49 -22.65 -14.00
N LEU A 517 13.62 -22.76 -14.70
CA LEU A 517 14.52 -21.63 -14.93
C LEU A 517 13.75 -20.56 -15.74
N ASP A 518 13.92 -19.28 -15.37
CA ASP A 518 13.61 -18.07 -16.15
C ASP A 518 12.20 -17.44 -16.14
N THR A 519 11.36 -17.59 -15.11
CA THR A 519 10.23 -16.63 -14.90
C THR A 519 10.57 -15.62 -13.81
N ALA A 520 10.96 -14.40 -14.22
CA ALA A 520 11.18 -13.28 -13.30
C ALA A 520 9.91 -12.98 -12.49
N SER A 521 9.92 -13.23 -11.18
CA SER A 521 8.84 -12.82 -10.28
C SER A 521 8.87 -11.30 -10.13
N GLY A 522 7.90 -10.61 -10.74
CA GLY A 522 7.74 -9.17 -10.55
C GLY A 522 7.15 -8.81 -9.19
N ILE A 523 7.07 -7.51 -8.90
CA ILE A 523 6.51 -6.93 -7.69
C ILE A 523 5.02 -6.65 -7.90
N ASP A 524 4.18 -7.25 -7.07
CA ASP A 524 2.75 -6.99 -7.00
C ASP A 524 2.48 -5.65 -6.28
N LEU A 525 1.90 -4.67 -6.99
CA LEU A 525 1.73 -3.32 -6.47
C LEU A 525 0.79 -3.24 -5.26
N GLU A 526 -0.33 -3.96 -5.28
CA GLU A 526 -1.31 -3.93 -4.19
C GLU A 526 -0.73 -4.54 -2.90
N ARG A 527 0.01 -5.64 -3.03
CA ARG A 527 0.74 -6.25 -1.93
C ARG A 527 1.83 -5.35 -1.39
N LEU A 528 2.61 -4.71 -2.27
CA LEU A 528 3.62 -3.73 -1.89
C LEU A 528 2.99 -2.60 -1.07
N ASN A 529 1.92 -2.00 -1.59
CA ASN A 529 1.19 -0.91 -0.96
C ASN A 529 0.65 -1.27 0.43
N ARG A 530 0.02 -2.44 0.55
CA ARG A 530 -0.51 -2.95 1.83
C ARG A 530 0.59 -3.15 2.87
N ARG A 531 1.76 -3.65 2.46
CA ARG A 531 2.91 -3.86 3.38
C ARG A 531 3.59 -2.55 3.77
N ALA A 532 3.63 -1.57 2.86
CA ALA A 532 4.23 -0.26 3.08
C ALA A 532 3.33 0.74 3.84
N CYS A 533 2.08 0.36 4.10
CA CYS A 533 1.08 1.16 4.82
C CYS A 533 0.41 0.37 5.95
N PRO A 534 1.16 -0.07 6.98
CA PRO A 534 0.57 -0.70 8.15
C PRO A 534 -0.29 0.30 8.93
N ARG A 535 -1.25 -0.23 9.72
CA ARG A 535 -2.09 0.61 10.58
C ARG A 535 -1.23 1.31 11.63
N ALA A 536 -1.55 2.56 11.96
CA ALA A 536 -0.78 3.35 12.92
C ALA A 536 -0.61 2.65 14.28
N GLY A 537 -1.68 2.09 14.84
CA GLY A 537 -1.61 1.37 16.13
C GLY A 537 -0.70 0.13 16.10
N GLU A 538 -0.78 -0.67 15.03
CA GLU A 538 0.10 -1.83 14.83
C GLU A 538 1.56 -1.39 14.64
N CYS A 539 1.76 -0.29 13.90
CA CYS A 539 3.08 0.29 13.67
C CYS A 539 3.71 0.77 14.98
N TYR A 540 3.01 1.57 15.79
CA TYR A 540 3.57 2.07 17.07
C TYR A 540 3.84 0.94 18.07
N CYS A 541 2.95 -0.06 18.12
CA CYS A 541 3.15 -1.25 18.95
C CYS A 541 4.41 -2.02 18.51
N ARG A 542 4.58 -2.23 17.19
CA ARG A 542 5.73 -2.97 16.64
C ARG A 542 7.04 -2.21 16.77
N LEU A 543 7.06 -0.92 16.41
CA LEU A 543 8.29 -0.14 16.38
C LEU A 543 8.74 0.30 17.78
N TYR A 544 7.80 0.66 18.65
CA TYR A 544 8.12 1.40 19.87
C TYR A 544 7.51 0.76 21.13
N GLY A 545 6.93 -0.44 21.03
CA GLY A 545 6.27 -1.12 22.15
C GLY A 545 5.00 -0.42 22.66
N ARG A 546 4.50 0.60 21.94
CA ARG A 546 3.34 1.40 22.34
C ARG A 546 2.05 0.73 21.84
N CYS A 547 1.64 -0.31 22.54
CA CYS A 547 0.45 -1.10 22.22
C CYS A 547 -0.80 -0.59 22.97
N ASN A 548 -2.00 -1.01 22.55
CA ASN A 548 -3.28 -0.64 23.17
C ASN A 548 -3.55 0.89 23.19
N LEU A 549 -3.14 1.59 22.13
CA LEU A 549 -3.36 3.02 21.99
C LEU A 549 -4.84 3.32 21.74
N GLU A 550 -5.39 4.29 22.49
CA GLU A 550 -6.78 4.69 22.32
C GLU A 550 -6.99 5.59 21.09
N ARG A 551 -8.20 5.52 20.52
CA ARG A 551 -8.67 6.40 19.43
C ARG A 551 -7.75 6.36 18.21
N CYS A 552 -7.31 5.16 17.81
CA CYS A 552 -6.55 4.97 16.58
C CYS A 552 -7.47 4.88 15.36
N THR A 553 -7.10 5.60 14.30
CA THR A 553 -7.59 5.40 12.93
C THR A 553 -6.61 4.48 12.18
N PRO A 554 -6.82 4.15 10.89
CA PRO A 554 -5.82 3.42 10.12
C PRO A 554 -4.49 4.18 10.06
N GLY A 555 -4.55 5.51 10.01
CA GLY A 555 -3.39 6.34 9.72
C GLY A 555 -2.90 7.22 10.85
N SER A 556 -3.52 7.19 12.03
CA SER A 556 -3.09 8.01 13.15
C SER A 556 -3.58 7.45 14.49
N CYS A 557 -2.88 7.78 15.57
CA CYS A 557 -3.30 7.49 16.94
C CYS A 557 -3.19 8.76 17.78
N ARG A 558 -4.21 9.06 18.57
CA ARG A 558 -4.26 10.31 19.35
C ARG A 558 -3.06 10.40 20.31
N GLY A 559 -2.38 11.54 20.30
CA GLY A 559 -1.29 11.84 21.22
C GLY A 559 0.04 11.16 20.90
N GLN A 560 0.14 10.42 19.79
CA GLN A 560 1.43 9.89 19.33
C GLN A 560 2.18 10.86 18.42
N TYR A 561 1.46 11.61 17.60
CA TYR A 561 2.02 12.59 16.69
C TYR A 561 0.95 13.58 16.24
N HIS A 562 1.39 14.76 15.87
CA HIS A 562 0.59 15.75 15.18
C HIS A 562 1.46 16.37 14.08
N LEU A 563 0.90 16.57 12.88
CA LEU A 563 1.62 17.26 11.82
C LEU A 563 1.62 18.76 12.12
N PRO A 564 2.80 19.40 12.33
CA PRO A 564 2.84 20.82 12.62
C PRO A 564 2.46 21.63 11.38
N SER A 565 1.92 22.84 11.62
CA SER A 565 1.62 23.79 10.56
C SER A 565 2.85 24.05 9.67
N ASP A 566 2.63 24.13 8.37
CA ASP A 566 3.66 24.40 7.35
C ASP A 566 4.85 23.43 7.34
N TYR A 567 4.72 22.25 7.97
CA TYR A 567 5.77 21.25 8.06
C TYR A 567 7.06 21.78 8.72
N LYS A 568 6.93 22.66 9.72
CA LYS A 568 8.06 23.28 10.42
C LYS A 568 7.88 23.30 11.93
N LEU A 569 8.99 23.17 12.65
CA LEU A 569 9.05 23.41 14.08
C LEU A 569 9.51 24.86 14.33
N PRO A 570 9.17 25.47 15.49
CA PRO A 570 9.73 26.74 15.92
C PRO A 570 11.27 26.71 15.98
N ASP A 571 11.92 27.84 15.68
CA ASP A 571 13.39 27.92 15.67
C ASP A 571 14.01 27.65 17.06
N ASP A 572 13.29 27.96 18.14
CA ASP A 572 13.68 27.74 19.54
C ASP A 572 13.24 26.38 20.10
N TRP A 573 12.69 25.49 19.27
CA TRP A 573 12.18 24.18 19.71
C TRP A 573 13.26 23.35 20.40
N ALA A 574 14.45 23.31 19.79
CA ALA A 574 15.58 22.57 20.33
C ALA A 574 15.97 23.05 21.73
N THR A 575 15.94 24.37 21.97
CA THR A 575 16.29 24.96 23.27
C THR A 575 15.21 24.79 24.33
N THR A 576 13.95 24.67 23.92
CA THR A 576 12.80 24.56 24.84
C THR A 576 12.49 23.12 25.24
N HIS A 577 13.08 22.14 24.54
CA HIS A 577 12.83 20.70 24.72
C HIS A 577 14.14 19.87 24.88
N SER A 578 15.29 20.52 25.10
CA SER A 578 16.61 19.85 25.24
C SER A 578 16.84 19.17 26.58
#